data_AF-K1RK06-F1
#
_entry.id   AF-K1RK06-F1
#
_cell.length_a   1.000
_cell.length_b   1.000
_cell.length_c   1.000
_cell.angle_alpha   90.00
_cell.angle_beta   90.00
_cell.angle_gamma   90.00
#
_symmetry.space_group_name_H-M   'P 1'
#
loop_
_entity.id
_entity.type
_entity.pdbx_description
1 polymer ?
#
loop_
_entity_poly.entity_id
_entity_poly.type
_entity_poly.pdbx_seq_one_letter_code
_entity_poly.pdbx_strand_id
1 'polypeptide(L)'
;MGGNQAEYDIAIIGTGPAGISAAINARIRNKSFILFGNADLSAKIERSHIISNYPALPEISGSELNMRFAAHLEQMDIEITCERITGVYNIGKYFMLLAGQKEYKADAVILATGAQTVNE
;
A
#
# COMPACT_ATOMS: atom_id res chain seq x y z
N MET A 1 4.98 -32.31 3.09
CA MET A 1 4.01 -31.99 2.01
C MET A 1 3.17 -30.79 2.46
N GLY A 2 3.63 -29.54 2.30
CA GLY A 2 2.92 -28.42 2.94
C GLY A 2 3.35 -27.03 2.50
N GLY A 3 3.25 -26.69 1.22
CA GLY A 3 3.69 -25.37 0.71
C GLY A 3 2.73 -24.72 -0.28
N ASN A 4 1.42 -25.01 -0.18
CA ASN A 4 0.46 -24.65 -1.22
C ASN A 4 -0.55 -23.55 -0.85
N GLN A 5 -0.40 -22.89 0.30
CA GLN A 5 -1.36 -21.88 0.76
C GLN A 5 -0.74 -20.48 0.72
N ALA A 6 -1.58 -19.47 0.49
CA ALA A 6 -1.18 -18.08 0.63
C ALA A 6 -0.83 -17.78 2.10
N GLU A 7 0.12 -16.86 2.29
CA GLU A 7 0.53 -16.37 3.62
C GLU A 7 -0.40 -15.23 4.07
N TYR A 8 -0.90 -14.45 3.12
CA TYR A 8 -1.77 -13.30 3.34
C TYR A 8 -3.08 -13.45 2.58
N ASP A 9 -4.19 -12.99 3.15
CA ASP A 9 -5.44 -12.84 2.41
C ASP A 9 -5.26 -11.79 1.29
N ILE A 10 -4.51 -10.71 1.57
CA ILE A 10 -4.36 -9.56 0.66
C ILE A 10 -2.93 -9.03 0.65
N ALA A 11 -2.31 -8.92 -0.52
CA ALA A 11 -1.13 -8.08 -0.72
C ALA A 11 -1.52 -6.73 -1.32
N ILE A 12 -1.10 -5.64 -0.69
CA ILE A 12 -1.41 -4.27 -1.10
C ILE A 12 -0.11 -3.61 -1.54
N ILE A 13 -0.06 -3.10 -2.77
CA ILE A 13 1.17 -2.54 -3.35
C ILE A 13 1.01 -1.05 -3.60
N GLY A 14 1.57 -0.23 -2.71
CA GLY A 14 1.65 1.22 -2.81
C GLY A 14 1.12 1.94 -1.56
N THR A 15 1.88 2.93 -1.06
CA THR A 15 1.54 3.72 0.15
C THR A 15 0.96 5.10 -0.20
N GLY A 16 0.17 5.18 -1.28
CA GLY A 16 -0.71 6.33 -1.55
C GLY A 16 -2.07 6.18 -0.86
N PRO A 17 -2.98 7.17 -1.00
CA PRO A 17 -4.29 7.12 -0.33
C PRO A 17 -5.10 5.85 -0.63
N ALA A 18 -4.98 5.34 -1.87
CA ALA A 18 -5.65 4.10 -2.27
C ALA A 18 -5.16 2.89 -1.46
N GLY A 19 -3.85 2.71 -1.34
CA GLY A 19 -3.29 1.57 -0.60
C GLY A 19 -3.41 1.72 0.91
N ILE A 20 -3.27 2.94 1.43
CA ILE A 20 -3.51 3.25 2.85
C ILE A 20 -4.96 2.95 3.22
N SER A 21 -5.92 3.43 2.43
CA SER A 21 -7.34 3.13 2.61
C SER A 21 -7.63 1.62 2.54
N ALA A 22 -7.01 0.92 1.60
CA ALA A 22 -7.13 -0.54 1.50
C ALA A 22 -6.60 -1.26 2.75
N ALA A 23 -5.44 -0.85 3.27
CA ALA A 23 -4.83 -1.44 4.46
C ALA A 23 -5.67 -1.21 5.72
N ILE A 24 -6.19 0.02 5.90
CA ILE A 24 -7.13 0.36 6.97
C ILE A 24 -8.36 -0.56 6.91
N ASN A 25 -8.95 -0.72 5.73
CA ASN A 25 -10.12 -1.59 5.55
C ASN A 25 -9.80 -3.06 5.78
N ALA A 26 -8.64 -3.54 5.34
CA ALA A 26 -8.18 -4.90 5.61
C ALA A 26 -8.03 -5.16 7.12
N ARG A 27 -7.45 -4.20 7.84
CA ARG A 27 -7.32 -4.22 9.31
C ARG A 27 -8.67 -4.26 10.00
N ILE A 28 -9.60 -3.35 9.66
CA ILE A 28 -10.96 -3.31 10.25
C ILE A 28 -11.71 -4.63 10.05
N ARG A 29 -11.48 -5.31 8.93
CA ARG A 29 -12.12 -6.58 8.59
C ARG A 29 -11.38 -7.81 9.11
N ASN A 30 -10.35 -7.64 9.94
CA ASN A 30 -9.51 -8.71 10.49
C ASN A 30 -8.97 -9.65 9.42
N LYS A 31 -8.50 -9.10 8.29
CA LYS A 31 -7.81 -9.85 7.24
C LYS A 31 -6.32 -9.91 7.52
N SER A 32 -5.66 -11.01 7.16
CA SER A 32 -4.20 -11.02 7.10
C SER A 32 -3.77 -10.27 5.83
N PHE A 33 -2.90 -9.29 5.96
CA PHE A 33 -2.45 -8.52 4.81
C PHE A 33 -1.00 -8.05 4.96
N ILE A 34 -0.39 -7.74 3.83
CA ILE A 34 0.93 -7.13 3.74
C ILE A 34 0.84 -5.87 2.88
N LEU A 35 1.40 -4.77 3.37
CA LEU A 35 1.40 -3.47 2.70
C LEU A 35 2.82 -3.14 2.22
N PHE A 36 3.04 -3.15 0.92
CA PHE A 36 4.32 -2.77 0.31
C PHE A 36 4.31 -1.30 -0.07
N GLY A 37 5.41 -0.58 0.18
CA GLY A 37 5.57 0.79 -0.29
C GLY A 37 6.74 1.53 0.35
N ASN A 38 6.69 2.86 0.28
CA ASN A 38 7.66 3.71 0.95
C ASN A 38 7.15 4.11 2.34
N ALA A 39 8.04 4.13 3.34
CA ALA A 39 7.79 4.68 4.67
C ALA A 39 7.41 6.16 4.61
N ASP A 40 7.96 6.92 3.66
CA ASP A 40 7.61 8.32 3.41
C ASP A 40 6.27 8.51 2.67
N LEU A 41 5.50 7.43 2.48
CA LEU A 41 4.20 7.42 1.83
C LEU A 41 4.25 7.99 0.39
N SER A 42 3.30 8.86 0.04
CA SER A 42 3.13 9.36 -1.32
C SER A 42 3.95 10.62 -1.59
N ALA A 43 5.01 10.49 -2.38
CA ALA A 43 5.79 11.64 -2.88
C ALA A 43 4.96 12.59 -3.76
N LYS A 44 3.86 12.12 -4.37
CA LYS A 44 2.96 12.99 -5.14
C LYS A 44 2.13 13.90 -4.25
N ILE A 45 1.66 13.37 -3.12
CA ILE A 45 0.95 14.16 -2.12
C ILE A 45 1.94 15.14 -1.48
N GLU A 46 3.11 14.66 -1.07
CA GLU A 46 4.13 15.48 -0.39
C GLU A 46 4.45 16.78 -1.15
N ARG A 47 4.57 16.70 -2.48
CA ARG A 47 4.89 17.85 -3.34
C ARG A 47 3.75 18.86 -3.52
N SER A 48 2.53 18.54 -3.11
CA SER A 48 1.39 19.43 -3.26
C SER A 48 1.46 20.55 -2.21
N HIS A 49 1.57 21.80 -2.65
CA HIS A 49 1.58 22.95 -1.75
C HIS A 49 0.30 23.03 -0.91
N ILE A 50 -0.87 22.97 -1.55
CA ILE A 50 -2.19 22.99 -0.92
C ILE A 50 -3.11 22.01 -1.67
N ILE A 51 -3.91 21.27 -0.92
CA ILE A 51 -4.98 20.38 -1.36
C ILE A 51 -6.28 20.93 -0.77
N SER A 52 -7.20 21.36 -1.62
CA SER A 52 -8.49 21.95 -1.22
C SER A 52 -9.71 21.14 -1.64
N ASN A 53 -9.46 19.97 -2.26
CA ASN A 53 -10.48 19.10 -2.82
C ASN A 53 -10.54 17.73 -2.12
N TYR A 54 -10.01 17.62 -0.90
CA TYR A 54 -10.16 16.43 -0.07
C TYR A 54 -11.35 16.63 0.88
N PRO A 55 -12.42 15.82 0.77
CA PRO A 55 -13.61 16.01 1.60
C PRO A 55 -13.30 16.09 3.10
N ALA A 56 -14.01 16.98 3.80
CA ALA A 56 -13.80 17.30 5.22
C ALA A 56 -12.46 17.96 5.59
N LEU A 57 -11.56 18.20 4.63
CA LEU A 57 -10.30 18.93 4.79
C LEU A 57 -10.26 20.11 3.81
N PRO A 58 -10.84 21.27 4.17
CA PRO A 58 -11.04 22.38 3.24
C PRO A 58 -9.74 22.95 2.67
N GLU A 59 -8.68 23.02 3.47
CA GLU A 59 -7.32 23.32 3.02
C GLU A 59 -6.31 22.54 3.87
N ILE A 60 -5.46 21.76 3.22
CA ILE A 60 -4.39 21.00 3.88
C ILE A 60 -3.16 20.97 2.96
N SER A 61 -1.95 21.09 3.52
CA SER A 61 -0.74 20.88 2.72
C SER A 61 -0.56 19.40 2.41
N GLY A 62 0.18 19.10 1.33
CA GLY A 62 0.55 17.73 1.01
C GLY A 62 1.27 17.02 2.16
N SER A 63 2.25 17.71 2.74
CA SER A 63 3.04 17.20 3.88
C SER A 63 2.17 16.89 5.10
N GLU A 64 1.25 17.79 5.45
CA GLU A 64 0.30 17.59 6.56
C GLU A 64 -0.65 16.41 6.28
N LEU A 65 -1.12 16.25 5.04
CA LEU A 65 -1.97 15.11 4.68
C LEU A 65 -1.22 13.78 4.79
N ASN A 66 0.05 13.71 4.34
CA ASN A 66 0.89 12.53 4.52
C ASN A 66 1.13 12.22 6.01
N MET A 67 1.40 13.25 6.82
CA MET A 67 1.57 13.07 8.27
C MET A 67 0.32 12.47 8.92
N ARG A 68 -0.87 12.94 8.55
CA ARG A 68 -2.15 12.37 9.05
C ARG A 68 -2.36 10.93 8.60
N PHE A 69 -1.96 10.57 7.39
CA PHE A 69 -2.00 9.18 6.95
C PHE A 69 -1.03 8.30 7.73
N ALA A 70 0.20 8.74 7.97
CA ALA A 70 1.18 8.02 8.77
C ALA A 70 0.67 7.78 10.20
N ALA A 71 0.12 8.83 10.84
CA ALA A 71 -0.46 8.73 12.18
C ALA A 71 -1.63 7.73 12.23
N HIS A 72 -2.46 7.65 11.19
CA HIS A 72 -3.56 6.67 11.15
C HIS A 72 -3.04 5.23 11.00
N LEU A 73 -2.01 5.00 10.18
CA LEU A 73 -1.37 3.68 10.07
C LEU A 73 -0.76 3.26 11.42
N GLU A 74 -0.05 4.16 12.09
CA GLU A 74 0.56 3.93 13.40
C GLU A 74 -0.51 3.62 14.48
N GLN A 75 -1.56 4.44 14.57
CA GLN A 75 -2.66 4.21 15.51
C GLN A 75 -3.34 2.84 15.33
N MET A 76 -3.31 2.31 14.10
CA MET A 76 -3.91 1.02 13.78
C MET A 76 -2.91 -0.14 13.79
N ASP A 77 -1.65 0.08 14.21
CA ASP A 77 -0.55 -0.89 14.17
C ASP A 77 -0.35 -1.51 12.77
N ILE A 78 -0.46 -0.69 11.72
CA ILE A 78 -0.27 -1.12 10.33
C ILE A 78 1.15 -0.80 9.89
N GLU A 79 1.96 -1.85 9.73
CA GLU A 79 3.34 -1.74 9.27
C GLU A 79 3.44 -1.65 7.74
N ILE A 80 4.45 -0.92 7.27
CA ILE A 80 4.82 -0.82 5.86
C ILE A 80 6.04 -1.71 5.61
N THR A 81 5.91 -2.67 4.70
CA THR A 81 7.03 -3.44 4.18
C THR A 81 7.74 -2.61 3.11
N CYS A 82 8.91 -2.07 3.46
CA CYS A 82 9.75 -1.24 2.58
C CYS A 82 10.51 -2.07 1.54
N GLU A 83 9.77 -2.81 0.72
CA GLU A 83 10.29 -3.61 -0.38
C GLU A 83 9.59 -3.27 -1.69
N ARG A 84 10.36 -3.25 -2.78
CA ARG A 84 9.81 -2.97 -4.11
C ARG A 84 9.35 -4.25 -4.76
N ILE A 85 8.04 -4.37 -4.97
CA ILE A 85 7.50 -5.45 -5.81
C ILE A 85 7.92 -5.23 -7.27
N THR A 86 8.59 -6.22 -7.84
CA THR A 86 9.07 -6.24 -9.23
C THR A 86 8.21 -7.12 -10.13
N GLY A 87 7.40 -8.00 -9.57
CA GLY A 87 6.50 -8.87 -10.33
C GLY A 87 5.34 -9.40 -9.50
N VAL A 88 4.22 -9.63 -10.17
CA VAL A 88 3.02 -10.28 -9.62
C VAL A 88 2.57 -11.35 -10.61
N TYR A 89 2.52 -12.60 -10.17
CA TYR A 89 2.20 -13.75 -11.01
C TYR A 89 0.99 -14.49 -10.45
N ASN A 90 -0.02 -14.73 -11.30
CA ASN A 90 -1.14 -15.59 -10.94
C ASN A 90 -0.72 -17.06 -11.08
N ILE A 91 -0.70 -17.80 -9.97
CA ILE A 91 -0.32 -19.22 -9.91
C ILE A 91 -1.58 -20.12 -9.84
N GLY A 92 -2.75 -19.56 -10.15
CA GLY A 92 -4.07 -20.22 -10.12
C GLY A 92 -4.70 -20.25 -8.72
N LYS A 93 -3.94 -20.71 -7.73
CA LYS A 93 -4.38 -20.84 -6.32
C LYS A 93 -4.13 -19.59 -5.47
N TYR A 94 -3.14 -18.78 -5.84
CA TYR A 94 -2.74 -17.54 -5.18
C TYR A 94 -1.95 -16.67 -6.17
N PHE A 95 -1.66 -15.43 -5.78
CA PHE A 95 -0.69 -14.56 -6.42
C PHE A 95 0.68 -14.68 -5.75
N MET A 96 1.73 -14.86 -6.55
CA MET A 96 3.12 -14.77 -6.12
C MET A 96 3.65 -13.38 -6.40
N LEU A 97 4.16 -12.70 -5.39
CA LEU A 97 4.80 -11.39 -5.51
C LEU A 97 6.31 -11.55 -5.36
N LEU A 98 7.08 -10.93 -6.25
CA LEU A 98 8.54 -10.90 -6.18
C LEU A 98 9.03 -9.56 -5.66
N ALA A 99 9.96 -9.59 -4.70
CA ALA A 99 10.66 -8.43 -4.18
C ALA A 99 12.16 -8.73 -4.09
N GLY A 100 12.90 -8.45 -5.17
CA GLY A 100 14.29 -8.90 -5.30
C GLY A 100 14.39 -10.42 -5.25
N GLN A 101 15.09 -10.95 -4.25
CA GLN A 101 15.23 -12.41 -4.03
C GLN A 101 14.16 -13.00 -3.12
N LYS A 102 13.21 -12.19 -2.62
CA LYS A 102 12.12 -12.63 -1.75
C LYS A 102 10.86 -12.90 -2.56
N GLU A 103 10.09 -13.88 -2.10
CA GLU A 103 8.79 -14.23 -2.65
C GLU A 103 7.73 -14.14 -1.55
N TYR A 104 6.58 -13.54 -1.88
CA TYR A 104 5.40 -13.47 -1.02
C TYR A 104 4.21 -14.12 -1.72
N LYS A 105 3.25 -14.63 -0.95
CA LYS A 105 2.06 -15.31 -1.47
C LYS A 105 0.80 -14.70 -0.87
N ALA A 106 -0.13 -14.27 -1.70
CA ALA A 106 -1.41 -13.72 -1.26
C ALA A 106 -2.59 -14.25 -2.09
N ASP A 107 -3.76 -14.43 -1.46
CA ASP A 107 -4.97 -14.86 -2.18
C ASP A 107 -5.50 -13.77 -3.12
N ALA A 108 -5.37 -12.50 -2.74
CA ALA A 108 -5.73 -11.34 -3.55
C ALA A 108 -4.60 -10.29 -3.58
N VAL A 109 -4.59 -9.47 -4.63
CA VAL A 109 -3.66 -8.35 -4.80
C VAL A 109 -4.40 -7.05 -5.10
N ILE A 110 -4.05 -5.98 -4.40
CA ILE A 110 -4.51 -4.62 -4.67
C ILE A 110 -3.32 -3.81 -5.22
N LEU A 111 -3.41 -3.41 -6.48
CA LEU A 111 -2.43 -2.56 -7.13
C LEU A 111 -2.77 -1.08 -6.90
N ALA A 112 -2.03 -0.42 -6.01
CA ALA A 112 -2.17 0.99 -5.65
C ALA A 112 -0.87 1.77 -5.91
N THR A 113 -0.12 1.37 -6.95
CA THR A 113 1.24 1.86 -7.27
C THR A 113 1.29 3.31 -7.76
N GLY A 114 0.12 3.93 -7.96
CA GLY A 114 0.00 5.26 -8.50
C GLY A 114 0.45 5.34 -9.96
N ALA A 115 0.90 6.53 -10.36
CA ALA A 115 1.46 6.77 -11.68
C ALA A 115 2.72 7.61 -11.53
N GLN A 116 3.66 7.49 -12.45
CA GLN A 116 4.79 8.41 -12.58
C GLN A 116 4.78 8.99 -13.98
N THR A 117 5.12 10.28 -14.09
CA THR A 117 5.38 10.87 -15.41
C THR A 117 6.66 10.24 -15.92
N VAL A 118 6.56 9.53 -17.04
CA VAL A 118 7.74 9.10 -17.78
C VAL A 118 8.12 10.31 -18.63
N ASN A 119 9.22 10.98 -18.28
CA ASN A 119 9.77 11.99 -19.16
C ASN A 119 10.48 11.24 -20.29
N GLU A 120 10.00 11.44 -21.52
CA GLU A 120 10.73 11.08 -22.74
C GLU A 120 11.98 11.94 -22.91
#